data_AF-A0A0D3JJA1-F1
#
_entry.id   AF-A0A0D3JJA1-F1
#
_cell.length_a   1.000
_cell.length_b   1.000
_cell.length_c   1.000
_cell.angle_alpha   90.00
_cell.angle_beta   90.00
_cell.angle_gamma   90.00
#
_symmetry.space_group_name_H-M   'P 1'
#
loop_
_entity.id
_entity.type
_entity.pdbx_description
1 polymer ?
#
loop_
_entity_poly.entity_id
_entity_poly.type
_entity_poly.pdbx_seq_one_letter_code
_entity_poly.pdbx_strand_id
1 'polypeptide(L)'
;MSDDTRPRTVESDQCAALSEAGVSAADRAVAALRALGREAYSHQRQVLQLQSDGGDVLLCAATGAGKSAAYQAAAYAAPDWTLIVVLQPLVELIHEQTARTNADFAELTRLGWSVGRAMHGAHYGRPSDGAAPAAADEPSAAPLDTPELAEGSLAHAIAYDPQLRIVYVTPEELASKESGRWTARSAAMQWALATRKGEILAWAYDECHLVDRWGSTFRDAYLHVEEACTADNTRG
;
A
#
# COMPACT_ATOMS: atom_id res chain seq x y z
N MET A 1 -44.34 19.59 7.74
CA MET A 1 -44.00 18.76 6.56
C MET A 1 -42.62 18.21 6.80
N SER A 2 -42.49 16.89 6.69
CA SER A 2 -41.52 16.04 7.38
C SER A 2 -40.05 16.42 7.22
N ASP A 3 -39.40 16.50 8.37
CA ASP A 3 -37.98 16.28 8.61
C ASP A 3 -37.70 14.78 8.47
N ASP A 4 -36.92 14.38 7.46
CA ASP A 4 -36.55 12.98 7.19
C ASP A 4 -35.09 12.75 7.57
N THR A 5 -34.89 12.58 8.88
CA THR A 5 -33.61 12.27 9.54
C THR A 5 -33.41 10.75 9.74
N ARG A 6 -33.94 9.92 8.84
CA ARG A 6 -33.68 8.47 8.90
C ARG A 6 -32.31 8.12 8.31
N PRO A 7 -31.50 7.28 8.98
CA PRO A 7 -30.31 6.72 8.36
C PRO A 7 -30.73 5.89 7.14
N ARG A 8 -30.13 6.19 5.98
CA ARG A 8 -30.33 5.40 4.76
C ARG A 8 -29.64 4.05 4.96
N THR A 9 -30.41 2.99 5.02
CA THR A 9 -29.90 1.61 4.94
C THR A 9 -29.27 1.41 3.56
N VAL A 10 -27.99 1.05 3.53
CA VAL A 10 -27.33 0.57 2.30
C VAL A 10 -27.65 -0.92 2.21
N GLU A 11 -28.52 -1.30 1.27
CA GLU A 11 -28.87 -2.70 1.01
C GLU A 11 -27.68 -3.46 0.40
N SER A 12 -27.51 -4.73 0.79
CA SER A 12 -26.39 -5.64 0.47
C SER A 12 -26.14 -5.89 -1.02
N ASP A 13 -27.05 -5.46 -1.89
CA ASP A 13 -27.07 -5.86 -3.30
C ASP A 13 -26.17 -4.97 -4.19
N GLN A 14 -25.57 -3.91 -3.65
CA GLN A 14 -24.68 -3.02 -4.41
C GLN A 14 -23.27 -3.58 -4.61
N CYS A 15 -22.81 -4.50 -3.76
CA CYS A 15 -21.45 -5.02 -3.89
C CYS A 15 -21.31 -6.06 -5.01
N ALA A 16 -22.36 -6.84 -5.29
CA ALA A 16 -22.38 -7.78 -6.41
C ALA A 16 -22.57 -7.07 -7.77
N ALA A 17 -23.25 -5.92 -7.79
CA ALA A 17 -23.48 -5.15 -9.02
C ALA A 17 -22.22 -4.46 -9.58
N LEU A 18 -21.17 -4.24 -8.76
CA LEU A 18 -19.92 -3.61 -9.20
C LEU A 18 -18.92 -4.61 -9.83
N SER A 19 -19.17 -5.91 -9.71
CA SER A 19 -18.40 -6.98 -10.40
C SER A 19 -19.02 -7.39 -11.74
N GLU A 20 -20.26 -6.99 -12.03
CA GLU A 20 -20.93 -7.29 -13.30
C GLU A 20 -20.79 -6.13 -14.31
N ALA A 21 -19.93 -6.35 -15.32
CA ALA A 21 -19.81 -5.63 -16.60
C ALA A 21 -19.73 -4.07 -16.57
N GLY A 22 -18.52 -3.54 -16.77
CA GLY A 22 -18.31 -2.19 -17.33
C GLY A 22 -17.96 -1.05 -16.36
N VAL A 23 -17.85 -1.33 -15.05
CA VAL A 23 -17.44 -0.33 -14.05
C VAL A 23 -15.91 -0.28 -13.96
N SER A 24 -15.31 0.89 -14.19
CA SER A 24 -13.86 1.06 -14.14
C SER A 24 -13.29 0.88 -12.71
N ALA A 25 -11.99 0.62 -12.59
CA ALA A 25 -11.33 0.56 -11.28
C ALA A 25 -11.47 1.89 -10.52
N ALA A 26 -11.38 3.02 -11.24
CA ALA A 26 -11.62 4.35 -10.70
C ALA A 26 -13.04 4.52 -10.15
N ASP A 27 -14.07 4.04 -10.87
CA ASP A 27 -15.46 4.13 -10.42
C ASP A 27 -15.71 3.30 -9.16
N ARG A 28 -15.11 2.10 -9.07
CA ARG A 28 -15.17 1.29 -7.85
C ARG A 28 -14.48 1.98 -6.67
N ALA A 29 -13.31 2.60 -6.88
CA ALA A 29 -12.60 3.34 -5.84
C ALA A 29 -13.41 4.54 -5.33
N VAL A 30 -14.05 5.28 -6.24
CA VAL A 30 -14.98 6.37 -5.90
C VAL A 30 -16.19 5.84 -5.13
N ALA A 31 -16.76 4.71 -5.54
CA ALA A 31 -17.89 4.10 -4.88
C ALA A 31 -17.54 3.62 -3.45
N ALA A 32 -16.31 3.12 -3.23
CA ALA A 32 -15.82 2.74 -1.91
C ALA A 32 -15.73 3.96 -0.97
N LEU A 33 -15.19 5.08 -1.46
CA LEU A 33 -15.18 6.33 -0.68
C LEU A 33 -16.60 6.77 -0.33
N ARG A 34 -17.54 6.70 -1.28
CA ARG A 34 -18.94 7.06 -1.03
C ARG A 34 -19.59 6.15 -0.01
N ALA A 35 -19.32 4.84 -0.05
CA ALA A 35 -19.81 3.88 0.95
C ALA A 35 -19.31 4.23 2.36
N LEU A 36 -18.08 4.73 2.46
CA LEU A 36 -17.49 5.27 3.69
C LEU A 36 -17.98 6.69 4.07
N GLY A 37 -19.00 7.21 3.38
CA GLY A 37 -19.57 8.54 3.62
C GLY A 37 -18.69 9.71 3.15
N ARG A 38 -17.75 9.48 2.22
CA ARG A 38 -16.82 10.48 1.70
C ARG A 38 -17.07 10.72 0.21
N GLU A 39 -17.06 11.98 -0.22
CA GLU A 39 -17.05 12.30 -1.65
C GLU A 39 -15.62 12.51 -2.14
N ALA A 40 -15.28 11.89 -3.26
CA ALA A 40 -13.97 12.05 -3.87
C ALA A 40 -13.83 13.44 -4.49
N TYR A 41 -12.77 14.17 -4.11
CA TYR A 41 -12.41 15.45 -4.72
C TYR A 41 -12.03 15.27 -6.21
N SER A 42 -12.08 16.36 -6.97
CA SER A 42 -11.77 16.34 -8.41
C SER A 42 -10.37 15.79 -8.70
N HIS A 43 -9.35 16.21 -7.93
CA HIS A 43 -7.99 15.71 -8.08
C HIS A 43 -7.85 14.22 -7.74
N GLN A 44 -8.59 13.72 -6.74
CA GLN A 44 -8.59 12.30 -6.40
C GLN A 44 -9.18 11.45 -7.53
N ARG A 45 -10.27 11.91 -8.15
CA ARG A 45 -10.88 11.25 -9.32
C ARG A 45 -9.93 11.22 -10.51
N GLN A 46 -9.23 12.32 -10.76
CA GLN A 46 -8.23 12.39 -11.83
C GLN A 46 -7.08 11.42 -11.60
N VAL A 47 -6.56 11.34 -10.37
CA VAL A 47 -5.50 10.37 -10.01
C VAL A 47 -5.98 8.94 -10.24
N LEU A 48 -7.16 8.59 -9.73
CA LEU A 48 -7.74 7.25 -9.87
C LEU A 48 -7.98 6.87 -11.34
N GLN A 49 -8.42 7.82 -12.17
CA GLN A 49 -8.60 7.61 -13.61
C GLN A 49 -7.26 7.38 -14.31
N LEU A 50 -6.30 8.29 -14.14
CA LEU A 50 -4.98 8.18 -14.77
C LEU A 50 -4.25 6.89 -14.38
N GLN A 51 -4.35 6.50 -13.10
CA GLN A 51 -3.80 5.24 -12.62
C GLN A 51 -4.49 4.02 -13.26
N SER A 52 -5.83 4.06 -13.40
CA SER A 52 -6.59 2.97 -14.06
C SER A 52 -6.25 2.83 -15.54
N ASP A 53 -5.79 3.91 -16.17
CA ASP A 53 -5.33 3.94 -17.55
C ASP A 53 -3.87 3.49 -17.70
N GLY A 54 -3.20 3.10 -16.61
CA GLY A 54 -1.81 2.64 -16.58
C GLY A 54 -0.77 3.76 -16.58
N GLY A 55 -1.16 4.99 -16.26
CA GLY A 55 -0.26 6.15 -16.25
C GLY A 55 0.38 6.42 -14.89
N ASP A 56 1.58 7.00 -14.92
CA ASP A 56 2.24 7.56 -13.74
C ASP A 56 1.63 8.91 -13.36
N VAL A 57 1.48 9.16 -12.05
CA VAL A 57 0.82 10.38 -11.54
C VAL A 57 1.68 11.07 -10.49
N LEU A 58 2.03 12.33 -10.75
CA LEU A 58 2.58 13.25 -9.75
C LEU A 58 1.46 14.15 -9.20
N LEU A 59 1.05 13.91 -7.96
CA LEU A 59 0.03 14.71 -7.30
C LEU A 59 0.64 15.84 -6.46
N CYS A 60 0.62 17.07 -6.99
CA CYS A 60 0.97 18.27 -6.24
C CYS A 60 -0.27 18.86 -5.55
N ALA A 61 -0.43 18.61 -4.25
CA ALA A 61 -1.53 19.18 -3.47
C ALA A 61 -1.10 19.58 -2.05
N ALA A 62 -1.77 20.60 -1.49
CA ALA A 62 -1.50 21.11 -0.16
C ALA A 62 -1.66 20.04 0.94
N THR A 63 -1.05 20.26 2.11
CA THR A 63 -1.30 19.45 3.31
C THR A 63 -2.79 19.50 3.67
N GLY A 64 -3.36 18.37 4.04
CA GLY A 64 -4.80 18.26 4.34
C GLY A 64 -5.72 18.16 3.12
N ALA A 65 -5.21 18.29 1.88
CA ALA A 65 -6.03 18.16 0.66
C ALA A 65 -6.49 16.71 0.34
N GLY A 66 -6.24 15.76 1.26
CA GLY A 66 -6.67 14.37 1.09
C GLY A 66 -5.90 13.59 0.03
N LYS A 67 -4.58 13.81 -0.10
CA LYS A 67 -3.73 13.07 -1.06
C LYS A 67 -3.80 11.55 -0.85
N SER A 68 -3.71 11.12 0.41
CA SER A 68 -3.68 9.70 0.77
C SER A 68 -4.95 8.94 0.42
N ALA A 69 -6.09 9.63 0.42
CA ALA A 69 -7.37 9.03 0.07
C ALA A 69 -7.41 8.51 -1.38
N ALA A 70 -6.56 9.02 -2.29
CA ALA A 70 -6.51 8.51 -3.66
C ALA A 70 -5.96 7.07 -3.71
N TYR A 71 -4.77 6.82 -3.18
CA TYR A 71 -4.19 5.46 -3.16
C TYR A 71 -4.93 4.53 -2.18
N GLN A 72 -5.51 5.05 -1.11
CA GLN A 72 -6.36 4.27 -0.20
C GLN A 72 -7.66 3.81 -0.90
N ALA A 73 -8.30 4.69 -1.66
CA ALA A 73 -9.49 4.34 -2.43
C ALA A 73 -9.20 3.25 -3.48
N ALA A 74 -8.06 3.33 -4.14
CA ALA A 74 -7.61 2.27 -5.04
C ALA A 74 -7.47 0.92 -4.29
N ALA A 75 -6.90 0.92 -3.08
CA ALA A 75 -6.79 -0.30 -2.25
C ALA A 75 -8.16 -0.87 -1.83
N TYR A 76 -9.15 0.00 -1.56
CA TYR A 76 -10.50 -0.44 -1.20
C TYR A 76 -11.25 -1.13 -2.34
N ALA A 77 -10.94 -0.77 -3.59
CA ALA A 77 -11.55 -1.31 -4.79
C ALA A 77 -10.74 -2.44 -5.45
N ALA A 78 -9.57 -2.76 -4.89
CA ALA A 78 -8.63 -3.71 -5.43
C ALA A 78 -9.13 -5.16 -5.24
N PRO A 79 -9.16 -5.99 -6.29
CA PRO A 79 -9.56 -7.39 -6.19
C PRO A 79 -8.47 -8.22 -5.50
N ASP A 80 -8.81 -9.40 -4.96
CA ASP A 80 -7.87 -10.38 -4.34
C ASP A 80 -6.53 -10.44 -5.08
N TRP A 81 -5.43 -10.55 -4.35
CA TRP A 81 -4.06 -10.56 -4.86
C TRP A 81 -3.49 -9.21 -5.35
N THR A 82 -4.26 -8.13 -5.35
CA THR A 82 -3.76 -6.80 -5.76
C THR A 82 -3.20 -6.01 -4.57
N LEU A 83 -1.97 -5.50 -4.69
CA LEU A 83 -1.26 -4.74 -3.64
C LEU A 83 -0.91 -3.31 -4.07
N ILE A 84 -1.02 -2.36 -3.14
CA ILE A 84 -0.44 -1.02 -3.26
C ILE A 84 0.69 -0.89 -2.24
N VAL A 85 1.87 -0.43 -2.68
CA VAL A 85 3.00 -0.16 -1.79
C VAL A 85 3.11 1.35 -1.57
N VAL A 86 2.98 1.80 -0.32
CA VAL A 86 3.12 3.20 0.06
C VAL A 86 4.45 3.42 0.77
N LEU A 87 5.28 4.28 0.20
CA LEU A 87 6.53 4.74 0.80
C LEU A 87 6.23 5.99 1.61
N GLN A 88 6.34 5.87 2.93
CA GLN A 88 6.06 6.97 3.86
C GLN A 88 7.25 7.14 4.80
N PRO A 89 7.93 8.31 4.80
CA PRO A 89 9.17 8.50 5.56
C PRO A 89 8.93 8.76 7.06
N LEU A 90 7.69 9.05 7.45
CA LEU A 90 7.30 9.34 8.83
C LEU A 90 6.58 8.15 9.46
N VAL A 91 7.26 7.48 10.39
CA VAL A 91 6.75 6.27 11.10
C VAL A 91 5.45 6.53 11.85
N GLU A 92 5.31 7.69 12.51
CA GLU A 92 4.05 8.05 13.19
C GLU A 92 2.88 8.11 12.21
N LEU A 93 3.10 8.68 11.03
CA LEU A 93 2.09 8.76 9.99
C LEU A 93 1.78 7.39 9.38
N ILE A 94 2.77 6.50 9.24
CA ILE A 94 2.56 5.09 8.86
C ILE A 94 1.55 4.41 9.80
N HIS A 95 1.75 4.54 11.11
CA HIS A 95 0.87 3.91 12.10
C HIS A 95 -0.56 4.46 12.01
N GLU A 96 -0.70 5.79 11.93
CA GLU A 96 -2.01 6.43 11.80
C GLU A 96 -2.74 6.04 10.52
N GLN A 97 -2.04 6.04 9.38
CA GLN A 97 -2.61 5.68 8.09
C GLN A 97 -3.02 4.21 8.06
N THR A 98 -2.21 3.31 8.62
CA THR A 98 -2.53 1.88 8.67
C THR A 98 -3.74 1.61 9.55
N ALA A 99 -3.80 2.21 10.74
CA ALA A 99 -4.95 2.07 11.64
C ALA A 99 -6.24 2.58 10.97
N ARG A 100 -6.18 3.75 10.34
CA ARG A 100 -7.32 4.32 9.59
C ARG A 100 -7.76 3.41 8.44
N THR A 101 -6.81 2.90 7.66
CA THR A 101 -7.11 2.06 6.50
C THR A 101 -7.75 0.74 6.92
N ASN A 102 -7.29 0.13 8.03
CA ASN A 102 -7.91 -1.08 8.58
C ASN A 102 -9.32 -0.82 9.14
N ALA A 103 -9.55 0.34 9.77
CA ALA A 103 -10.89 0.73 10.20
C ALA A 103 -11.84 0.88 8.98
N ASP A 104 -11.34 1.45 7.89
CA ASP A 104 -12.09 1.60 6.64
C ASP A 104 -12.40 0.25 5.99
N PHE A 105 -11.45 -0.69 5.97
CA PHE A 105 -11.71 -2.06 5.50
C PHE A 105 -12.75 -2.79 6.35
N ALA A 106 -12.71 -2.63 7.68
CA ALA A 106 -13.70 -3.24 8.57
C ALA A 106 -15.11 -2.69 8.28
N GLU A 107 -15.24 -1.39 8.06
CA GLU A 107 -16.51 -0.76 7.71
C GLU A 107 -17.00 -1.17 6.32
N LEU A 108 -16.12 -1.18 5.31
CA LEU A 108 -16.45 -1.66 3.97
C LEU A 108 -16.92 -3.11 3.99
N THR A 109 -16.23 -3.98 4.74
CA THR A 109 -16.63 -5.38 4.94
C THR A 109 -18.03 -5.47 5.55
N ARG A 110 -18.33 -4.64 6.56
CA ARG A 110 -19.66 -4.56 7.18
C ARG A 110 -20.74 -4.11 6.19
N LEU A 111 -20.37 -3.29 5.21
CA LEU A 111 -21.24 -2.81 4.13
C LEU A 111 -21.30 -3.78 2.93
N GLY A 112 -20.71 -4.97 3.04
CA GLY A 112 -20.77 -6.03 2.03
C GLY A 112 -19.66 -5.98 0.98
N TRP A 113 -18.67 -5.09 1.12
CA TRP A 113 -17.49 -5.04 0.26
C TRP A 113 -16.52 -6.19 0.54
N SER A 114 -15.64 -6.47 -0.42
CA SER A 114 -14.60 -7.49 -0.28
C SER A 114 -13.69 -7.20 0.91
N VAL A 115 -13.27 -8.26 1.60
CA VAL A 115 -12.31 -8.16 2.70
C VAL A 115 -10.96 -7.65 2.18
N GLY A 116 -10.35 -6.78 2.98
CA GLY A 116 -9.00 -6.27 2.75
C GLY A 116 -8.31 -5.95 4.07
N ARG A 117 -6.99 -5.84 4.01
CA ARG A 117 -6.15 -5.44 5.14
C ARG A 117 -5.06 -4.49 4.69
N ALA A 118 -4.70 -3.59 5.61
CA ALA A 118 -3.47 -2.80 5.55
C ALA A 118 -2.46 -3.30 6.58
N MET A 119 -1.18 -3.34 6.20
CA MET A 119 -0.07 -3.60 7.13
C MET A 119 1.02 -2.54 6.98
N HIS A 120 1.96 -2.51 7.92
CA HIS A 120 3.08 -1.59 7.82
C HIS A 120 4.42 -2.15 8.29
N GLY A 121 5.49 -1.60 7.71
CA GLY A 121 6.85 -1.71 8.20
C GLY A 121 7.11 -0.65 9.27
N ALA A 122 7.44 -1.11 10.48
CA ALA A 122 8.12 -0.33 11.52
C ALA A 122 8.34 -1.21 12.76
N HIS A 123 7.36 -2.07 13.09
CA HIS A 123 7.32 -2.81 14.36
C HIS A 123 6.52 -4.14 14.33
N TYR A 124 6.55 -4.90 13.23
CA TYR A 124 6.08 -6.29 13.26
C TYR A 124 7.27 -7.20 13.60
N GLY A 125 7.36 -7.61 14.87
CA GLY A 125 8.41 -8.50 15.40
C GLY A 125 9.80 -7.86 15.44
N ARG A 126 10.18 -7.21 16.55
CA ARG A 126 11.61 -7.17 16.90
C ARG A 126 12.06 -8.63 17.01
N PRO A 127 13.19 -9.05 16.40
CA PRO A 127 13.86 -10.26 16.87
C PRO A 127 14.04 -10.10 18.38
N SER A 128 13.50 -11.03 19.16
CA SER A 128 13.72 -11.10 20.59
C SER A 128 15.21 -11.35 20.82
N ASP A 129 15.99 -10.29 21.07
CA ASP A 129 17.38 -10.28 21.55
C ASP A 129 18.37 -11.28 20.88
N GLY A 130 18.08 -11.71 19.64
CA GLY A 130 18.92 -12.56 18.83
C GLY A 130 19.71 -11.74 17.81
N ALA A 131 20.96 -12.12 17.56
CA ALA A 131 21.87 -11.46 16.62
C ALA A 131 21.16 -11.05 15.32
N ALA A 132 21.44 -9.83 14.83
CA ALA A 132 20.92 -9.36 13.55
C ALA A 132 21.18 -10.42 12.46
N PRO A 133 20.18 -10.79 11.65
CA PRO A 133 20.39 -11.76 10.60
C PRO A 133 21.45 -11.21 9.63
N ALA A 134 22.29 -12.12 9.11
CA ALA A 134 23.41 -11.73 8.27
C ALA A 134 22.91 -10.94 7.05
N ALA A 135 23.54 -9.80 6.79
CA ALA A 135 23.31 -9.04 5.56
C ALA A 135 23.43 -9.96 4.33
N ALA A 136 22.66 -9.67 3.28
CA ALA A 136 22.65 -10.45 2.04
C ALA A 136 23.40 -9.70 0.93
N ASP A 137 24.09 -10.45 0.06
CA ASP A 137 24.78 -9.86 -1.09
C ASP A 137 23.77 -9.40 -2.16
N GLU A 138 22.69 -10.15 -2.35
CA GLU A 138 21.62 -9.88 -3.33
C GLU A 138 20.23 -10.10 -2.69
N PRO A 139 19.21 -9.31 -3.07
CA PRO A 139 17.88 -9.35 -2.45
C PRO A 139 17.06 -10.59 -2.86
N SER A 140 17.27 -11.11 -4.08
CA SER A 140 16.56 -12.29 -4.59
C SER A 140 16.95 -13.60 -3.91
N ALA A 141 18.05 -13.61 -3.15
CA ALA A 141 18.59 -14.78 -2.47
C ALA A 141 18.21 -14.85 -0.98
N ALA A 142 17.23 -14.07 -0.53
CA ALA A 142 16.81 -14.05 0.87
C ALA A 142 16.52 -15.48 1.38
N PRO A 143 17.16 -15.94 2.47
CA PRO A 143 16.94 -17.29 2.96
C PRO A 143 15.51 -17.40 3.50
N LEU A 144 14.74 -18.36 2.96
CA LEU A 144 13.37 -18.66 3.36
C LEU A 144 13.22 -18.91 4.88
N ASP A 145 14.31 -19.30 5.56
CA ASP A 145 14.37 -19.58 6.99
C ASP A 145 14.90 -18.40 7.82
N THR A 146 14.40 -17.19 7.58
CA THR A 146 14.71 -15.99 8.38
C THR A 146 13.50 -15.51 9.18
N PRO A 147 13.70 -14.91 10.37
CA PRO A 147 12.60 -14.28 11.13
C PRO A 147 11.82 -13.25 10.31
N GLU A 148 12.50 -12.55 9.39
CA GLU A 148 11.93 -11.56 8.50
C GLU A 148 10.95 -12.15 7.48
N LEU A 149 11.07 -13.45 7.14
CA LEU A 149 10.20 -14.19 6.22
C LEU A 149 9.28 -15.21 6.90
N ALA A 150 9.37 -15.33 8.24
CA ALA A 150 8.55 -16.25 9.01
C ALA A 150 7.04 -15.95 8.85
N GLU A 151 6.21 -16.98 9.02
CA GLU A 151 4.75 -16.82 9.02
C GLU A 151 4.33 -15.75 10.04
N GLY A 152 3.46 -14.82 9.61
CA GLY A 152 3.06 -13.66 10.39
C GLY A 152 3.98 -12.44 10.27
N SER A 153 5.15 -12.54 9.63
CA SER A 153 5.95 -11.37 9.27
C SER A 153 5.28 -10.54 8.15
N LEU A 154 5.70 -9.28 8.01
CA LEU A 154 5.23 -8.42 6.94
C LEU A 154 5.63 -8.96 5.56
N ALA A 155 6.88 -9.41 5.40
CA ALA A 155 7.36 -9.92 4.12
C ALA A 155 6.63 -11.22 3.73
N HIS A 156 6.33 -12.09 4.69
CA HIS A 156 5.48 -13.26 4.42
C HIS A 156 4.08 -12.86 3.94
N ALA A 157 3.44 -11.87 4.57
CA ALA A 157 2.15 -11.36 4.15
C ALA A 157 2.21 -10.72 2.74
N ILE A 158 3.26 -9.97 2.43
CA ILE A 158 3.48 -9.42 1.08
C ILE A 158 3.59 -10.53 0.03
N ALA A 159 4.31 -11.60 0.31
CA ALA A 159 4.47 -12.69 -0.65
C ALA A 159 3.17 -13.51 -0.84
N TYR A 160 2.41 -13.72 0.23
CA TYR A 160 1.43 -14.81 0.28
C TYR A 160 0.01 -14.44 0.72
N ASP A 161 -0.24 -13.27 1.30
CA ASP A 161 -1.58 -12.87 1.73
C ASP A 161 -2.39 -12.27 0.55
N PRO A 162 -3.46 -12.95 0.09
CA PRO A 162 -4.32 -12.44 -0.97
C PRO A 162 -5.17 -11.23 -0.56
N GLN A 163 -5.40 -11.04 0.75
CA GLN A 163 -6.23 -9.96 1.29
C GLN A 163 -5.41 -8.72 1.66
N LEU A 164 -4.08 -8.80 1.63
CA LEU A 164 -3.23 -7.63 1.82
C LEU A 164 -3.36 -6.71 0.60
N ARG A 165 -4.03 -5.56 0.81
CA ARG A 165 -4.35 -4.57 -0.24
C ARG A 165 -3.37 -3.43 -0.32
N ILE A 166 -2.78 -3.09 0.82
CA ILE A 166 -1.93 -1.92 0.95
C ILE A 166 -0.92 -2.13 2.06
N VAL A 167 0.33 -1.77 1.79
CA VAL A 167 1.40 -1.79 2.78
C VAL A 167 2.03 -0.41 2.88
N TYR A 168 2.22 0.07 4.10
CA TYR A 168 2.95 1.31 4.37
C TYR A 168 4.33 0.96 4.88
N VAL A 169 5.38 1.33 4.17
CA VAL A 169 6.77 1.04 4.56
C VAL A 169 7.61 2.30 4.49
N THR A 170 8.64 2.36 5.31
CA THR A 170 9.68 3.36 5.13
C THR A 170 10.57 2.96 3.94
N PRO A 171 11.14 3.94 3.20
CA PRO A 171 12.13 3.64 2.17
C PRO A 171 13.31 2.81 2.71
N GLU A 172 13.73 3.08 3.94
CA GLU A 172 14.83 2.39 4.61
C GLU A 172 14.53 0.90 4.82
N GLU A 173 13.29 0.51 5.09
CA GLU A 173 12.93 -0.91 5.23
C GLU A 173 13.08 -1.68 3.93
N LEU A 174 12.85 -1.03 2.79
CA LEU A 174 13.02 -1.65 1.48
C LEU A 174 14.47 -1.60 0.99
N ALA A 175 15.21 -0.57 1.38
CA ALA A 175 16.39 -0.17 0.64
C ALA A 175 17.66 0.08 1.49
N SER A 176 17.72 -0.35 2.75
CA SER A 176 18.91 -0.18 3.59
C SER A 176 20.03 -1.16 3.25
N LYS A 177 21.24 -0.63 3.10
CA LYS A 177 22.50 -1.39 2.98
C LYS A 177 23.43 -1.07 4.16
N GLU A 178 24.07 -2.09 4.72
CA GLU A 178 25.10 -1.99 5.75
C GLU A 178 26.42 -2.57 5.21
N SER A 179 27.50 -1.80 5.27
CA SER A 179 28.82 -2.20 4.72
C SER A 179 28.76 -2.70 3.27
N GLY A 180 27.89 -2.09 2.46
CA GLY A 180 27.69 -2.44 1.05
C GLY A 180 26.79 -3.66 0.78
N ARG A 181 26.19 -4.25 1.81
CA ARG A 181 25.31 -5.44 1.71
C ARG A 181 23.91 -5.09 2.17
N TRP A 182 22.88 -5.71 1.61
CA TRP A 182 21.50 -5.47 2.03
C TRP A 182 21.26 -5.91 3.47
N THR A 183 20.54 -5.10 4.25
CA THR A 183 20.05 -5.59 5.55
C THR A 183 19.13 -6.79 5.32
N ALA A 184 19.07 -7.72 6.29
CA ALA A 184 18.18 -8.87 6.19
C ALA A 184 16.71 -8.47 5.97
N ARG A 185 16.28 -7.37 6.60
CA ARG A 185 14.94 -6.80 6.40
C ARG A 185 14.73 -6.33 4.96
N SER A 186 15.64 -5.53 4.42
CA SER A 186 15.53 -5.05 3.05
C SER A 186 15.58 -6.19 2.03
N ALA A 187 16.46 -7.18 2.24
CA ALA A 187 16.49 -8.37 1.40
C ALA A 187 15.17 -9.16 1.45
N ALA A 188 14.61 -9.40 2.64
CA ALA A 188 13.34 -10.10 2.80
C ALA A 188 12.16 -9.35 2.17
N MET A 189 12.08 -8.04 2.35
CA MET A 189 11.04 -7.21 1.75
C MET A 189 11.11 -7.21 0.22
N GLN A 190 12.32 -7.06 -0.35
CA GLN A 190 12.51 -7.13 -1.81
C GLN A 190 12.20 -8.51 -2.37
N TRP A 191 12.65 -9.57 -1.69
CA TRP A 191 12.30 -10.95 -2.07
C TRP A 191 10.79 -11.17 -2.07
N ALA A 192 10.10 -10.67 -1.04
CA ALA A 192 8.65 -10.85 -0.91
C ALA A 192 7.88 -10.13 -2.01
N LEU A 193 8.30 -8.91 -2.37
CA LEU A 193 7.72 -8.17 -3.49
C LEU A 193 7.97 -8.92 -4.81
N ALA A 194 9.18 -9.40 -5.06
CA ALA A 194 9.53 -10.13 -6.29
C ALA A 194 8.88 -11.53 -6.41
N THR A 195 8.53 -12.14 -5.28
CA THR A 195 7.95 -13.51 -5.21
C THR A 195 6.45 -13.49 -4.98
N ARG A 196 5.84 -12.31 -4.83
CA ARG A 196 4.39 -12.17 -4.65
C ARG A 196 3.65 -12.85 -5.81
N LYS A 197 2.61 -13.62 -5.49
CA LYS A 197 1.78 -14.33 -6.50
C LYS A 197 0.78 -13.43 -7.23
N GLY A 198 0.55 -12.24 -6.71
CA GLY A 198 -0.37 -11.23 -7.23
C GLY A 198 0.33 -9.98 -7.74
N GLU A 199 -0.43 -9.06 -8.31
CA GLU A 199 0.11 -7.83 -8.88
C GLU A 199 0.35 -6.74 -7.82
N ILE A 200 1.37 -5.92 -8.06
CA ILE A 200 1.51 -4.62 -7.42
C ILE A 200 0.86 -3.60 -8.36
N LEU A 201 -0.31 -3.10 -7.97
CA LEU A 201 -1.09 -2.15 -8.76
C LEU A 201 -0.41 -0.78 -8.85
N ALA A 202 0.22 -0.35 -7.76
CA ALA A 202 0.93 0.93 -7.72
C ALA A 202 1.92 1.04 -6.57
N TRP A 203 2.90 1.90 -6.82
CA TRP A 203 3.83 2.43 -5.84
C TRP A 203 3.47 3.89 -5.55
N ALA A 204 3.06 4.19 -4.32
CA ALA A 204 2.74 5.53 -3.88
C ALA A 204 3.91 6.12 -3.08
N TYR A 205 4.61 7.08 -3.67
CA TYR A 205 5.71 7.81 -3.05
C TYR A 205 5.15 9.02 -2.28
N ASP A 206 4.88 8.85 -0.97
CA ASP A 206 4.49 9.98 -0.14
C ASP A 206 5.71 10.84 0.20
N GLU A 207 5.49 12.14 0.36
CA GLU A 207 6.55 13.15 0.49
C GLU A 207 7.67 13.02 -0.58
N CYS A 208 7.30 12.77 -1.84
CA CYS A 208 8.24 12.56 -2.95
C CYS A 208 9.25 13.71 -3.19
N HIS A 209 9.00 14.90 -2.64
CA HIS A 209 9.95 16.01 -2.69
C HIS A 209 11.29 15.68 -1.99
N LEU A 210 11.35 14.64 -1.16
CA LEU A 210 12.58 14.17 -0.49
C LEU A 210 13.58 13.49 -1.44
N VAL A 211 13.18 13.19 -2.67
CA VAL A 211 14.06 12.67 -3.74
C VAL A 211 14.97 13.78 -4.29
N ASP A 212 14.55 15.05 -4.18
CA ASP A 212 15.32 16.17 -4.71
C ASP A 212 16.46 16.59 -3.75
N ARG A 213 17.69 16.57 -4.26
CA ARG A 213 18.91 16.97 -3.54
C ARG A 213 18.97 18.47 -3.21
N TRP A 214 18.05 19.27 -3.75
CA TRP A 214 17.98 20.71 -3.52
C TRP A 214 17.18 21.06 -2.25
N GLY A 215 16.48 20.09 -1.64
CA GLY A 215 15.78 20.26 -0.37
C GLY A 215 16.69 20.08 0.85
N SER A 216 16.33 20.69 1.99
CA SER A 216 17.07 20.54 3.25
C SER A 216 16.89 19.18 3.94
N THR A 217 16.06 18.30 3.38
CA THR A 217 15.63 17.02 3.98
C THR A 217 15.74 15.85 2.99
N PHE A 218 16.76 15.83 2.14
CA PHE A 218 17.04 14.72 1.23
C PHE A 218 17.12 13.37 1.96
N ARG A 219 16.52 12.31 1.37
CA ARG A 219 16.61 10.93 1.89
C ARG A 219 17.12 9.97 0.82
N ASP A 220 18.36 9.50 1.00
CA ASP A 220 19.06 8.63 0.05
C ASP A 220 18.33 7.31 -0.24
N ALA A 221 17.64 6.75 0.76
CA ALA A 221 16.94 5.48 0.64
C ALA A 221 15.87 5.48 -0.47
N TYR A 222 15.28 6.63 -0.82
CA TYR A 222 14.34 6.73 -1.94
C TYR A 222 14.97 6.41 -3.30
N LEU A 223 16.26 6.71 -3.50
CA LEU A 223 16.94 6.48 -4.78
C LEU A 223 17.14 4.99 -5.09
N HIS A 224 17.14 4.16 -4.06
CA HIS A 224 17.41 2.73 -4.17
C HIS A 224 16.12 1.89 -4.20
N VAL A 225 14.94 2.51 -4.10
CA VAL A 225 13.66 1.79 -4.18
C VAL A 225 13.36 1.30 -5.61
N GLU A 226 13.97 1.91 -6.63
CA GLU A 226 13.85 1.45 -8.03
C GLU A 226 14.34 -0.01 -8.21
N GLU A 227 15.35 -0.45 -7.44
CA GLU A 227 15.84 -1.83 -7.45
C GLU A 227 14.74 -2.83 -6.99
N ALA A 228 13.82 -2.37 -6.12
CA ALA A 228 12.65 -3.15 -5.70
C ALA A 228 11.49 -3.08 -6.71
N CYS A 229 11.31 -1.96 -7.39
CA CYS A 229 10.24 -1.76 -8.38
C CYS A 229 10.49 -2.51 -9.69
N THR A 230 11.76 -2.64 -10.09
CA THR A 230 12.15 -3.24 -11.39
C THR A 230 12.02 -4.77 -11.42
N ALA A 231 11.92 -5.43 -10.27
CA ALA A 231 11.66 -6.87 -10.18
C ALA A 231 10.31 -7.29 -10.79
N ASP A 232 9.33 -6.37 -10.86
CA ASP A 232 8.00 -6.62 -11.45
C ASP A 232 8.00 -6.63 -12.99
N ASN A 233 9.00 -6.05 -13.65
CA ASN A 233 8.92 -5.76 -15.09
C ASN A 233 9.46 -6.89 -16.01
N THR A 234 9.68 -8.10 -15.49
CA THR A 234 10.24 -9.22 -16.28
C THR A 234 9.33 -10.43 -16.44
N ARG A 235 8.06 -10.36 -16.01
CA ARG A 235 7.07 -11.42 -16.27
C ARG A 235 5.97 -10.87 -17.18
N GLY A 236 6.21 -11.01 -18.48
CA GLY A 236 5.19 -10.86 -19.53
C GLY A 236 4.24 -12.04 -19.60
#